data_AF-A0A2E5X9X0-F1
#
_entry.id   AF-A0A2E5X9X0-F1
#
_cell.length_a   1.000
_cell.length_b   1.000
_cell.length_c   1.000
_cell.angle_alpha   90.00
_cell.angle_beta   90.00
_cell.angle_gamma   90.00
#
_symmetry.space_group_name_H-M   'P 1'
#
loop_
_entity.id
_entity.type
_entity.pdbx_description
1 polymer ?
#
loop_
_entity_poly.entity_id
_entity_poly.type
_entity_poly.pdbx_seq_one_letter_code
_entity_poly.pdbx_strand_id
1 'polypeptide(L)'
;MSEATPVVTCVDCNQKINSSVYVLIRRDSKTLIWKACPKCSKINGTRHEFKLLMEYSDETDWIRHTTDFGFSTLRENPQNPLGVQSLCKVCRGNRTLRGLTREQLVGEEIAFGSWNEIQSFI
;
A
#
# COMPACT_ATOMS: atom_id res chain seq x y z
N MET A 1 -9.47 4.74 31.61
CA MET A 1 -8.83 5.89 30.94
C MET A 1 -7.99 5.33 29.80
N SER A 2 -8.37 5.57 28.55
CA SER A 2 -7.62 5.03 27.41
C SER A 2 -6.41 5.90 27.16
N GLU A 3 -5.21 5.38 27.42
CA GLU A 3 -3.97 6.04 27.03
C GLU A 3 -3.99 6.28 25.52
N ALA A 4 -3.74 7.54 25.11
CA ALA A 4 -3.60 7.88 23.71
C ALA A 4 -2.42 7.08 23.15
N THR A 5 -2.69 6.13 22.26
CA THR A 5 -1.63 5.33 21.64
C THR A 5 -0.68 6.28 20.91
N PRO A 6 0.63 6.25 21.20
CA PRO A 6 1.58 7.14 20.55
C PRO A 6 1.49 6.99 19.03
N VAL A 7 1.36 8.11 18.34
CA VAL A 7 1.34 8.15 16.88
C VAL A 7 2.78 7.96 16.41
N VAL A 8 3.06 6.78 15.87
CA VAL A 8 4.36 6.49 15.27
C VAL A 8 4.37 7.02 13.84
N THR A 9 5.38 7.82 13.50
CA THR A 9 5.62 8.33 12.15
C THR A 9 6.76 7.57 11.47
N CYS A 10 6.67 7.43 10.15
CA CYS A 10 7.72 6.82 9.34
C CYS A 10 8.94 7.75 9.29
N VAL A 11 10.14 7.22 9.50
CA VAL A 11 11.37 8.03 9.49
C VAL A 11 11.75 8.52 8.10
N ASP A 12 11.26 7.86 7.04
CA ASP A 12 11.65 8.17 5.65
C ASP A 12 10.72 9.21 4.99
N CYS A 13 9.44 9.25 5.36
CA CYS A 13 8.45 10.13 4.72
C CYS A 13 7.60 10.96 5.70
N ASN A 14 7.85 10.84 7.01
CA ASN A 14 7.14 11.54 8.08
C ASN A 14 5.60 11.29 8.12
N GLN A 15 5.09 10.34 7.34
CA GLN A 15 3.68 9.95 7.35
C GLN A 15 3.38 9.04 8.55
N LYS A 16 2.12 9.03 9.00
CA LYS A 16 1.70 8.15 10.11
C LYS A 16 1.80 6.69 9.68
N ILE A 17 2.42 5.84 10.49
CA ILE A 17 2.61 4.40 10.19
C ILE A 17 1.29 3.63 10.06
N ASN A 18 0.20 4.17 10.62
CA ASN A 18 -1.14 3.59 10.50
C ASN A 18 -1.96 4.12 9.30
N SER A 19 -1.41 5.01 8.46
CA SER A 19 -2.05 5.47 7.23
C SER A 19 -1.67 4.58 6.03
N SER A 20 -2.45 4.69 4.95
CA SER A 20 -2.10 4.06 3.68
C SER A 20 -1.23 5.02 2.88
N VAL A 21 -0.04 4.56 2.50
CA VAL A 21 0.91 5.22 1.61
C VAL A 21 1.13 4.31 0.41
N TYR A 22 1.34 4.87 -0.77
CA TYR A 22 1.44 4.15 -2.02
C TYR A 22 2.76 4.48 -2.73
N VAL A 23 3.30 3.50 -3.45
CA VAL A 23 4.46 3.64 -4.34
C VAL A 23 4.07 3.05 -5.69
N LEU A 24 4.32 3.78 -6.77
CA LEU A 24 4.12 3.33 -8.14
C LEU A 24 5.48 3.05 -8.79
N ILE A 25 5.67 1.84 -9.33
CA ILE A 25 6.94 1.40 -9.90
C ILE A 25 6.73 0.83 -11.29
N ARG A 26 7.60 1.20 -12.24
CA ARG A 26 7.69 0.56 -13.55
C ARG A 26 8.79 -0.50 -13.57
N ARG A 27 8.46 -1.70 -14.03
CA ARG A 27 9.42 -2.82 -14.19
C ARG A 27 8.98 -3.72 -15.34
N ASP A 28 9.87 -4.03 -16.27
CA ASP A 28 9.63 -4.99 -17.37
C ASP A 28 8.32 -4.72 -18.16
N SER A 29 8.09 -3.46 -18.56
CA SER A 29 6.85 -3.00 -19.22
C SER A 29 5.57 -3.15 -18.39
N LYS A 30 5.70 -3.34 -17.07
CA LYS A 30 4.59 -3.38 -16.12
C LYS A 30 4.65 -2.21 -15.17
N THR A 31 3.48 -1.74 -14.76
CA THR A 31 3.31 -0.75 -13.70
C THR A 31 2.75 -1.45 -12.46
N LEU A 32 3.50 -1.39 -11.37
CA LEU A 32 3.19 -2.02 -10.09
C LEU A 32 2.78 -0.94 -9.08
N ILE A 33 1.60 -1.09 -8.51
CA ILE A 33 1.16 -0.27 -7.38
C ILE A 33 1.41 -1.05 -6.10
N TRP A 34 2.22 -0.48 -5.22
CA TRP A 34 2.48 -0.98 -3.88
C TRP A 34 1.76 -0.12 -2.85
N LYS A 35 1.22 -0.75 -1.81
CA LYS A 35 0.52 -0.06 -0.74
C LYS A 35 1.06 -0.48 0.62
N ALA A 36 1.36 0.50 1.47
CA ALA A 36 1.76 0.29 2.85
C ALA A 36 0.61 -0.35 3.63
N CYS A 37 0.88 -1.47 4.29
CA CYS A 37 -0.08 -2.06 5.22
C CYS A 37 0.11 -1.45 6.62
N PRO A 38 -0.91 -0.79 7.20
CA PRO A 38 -0.83 -0.17 8.53
C PRO A 38 -0.35 -1.12 9.63
N LYS A 39 -0.85 -2.37 9.63
CA LYS A 39 -0.52 -3.35 10.67
C LYS A 39 0.90 -3.91 10.51
N CYS A 40 1.34 -4.19 9.28
CA CYS A 40 2.74 -4.59 9.03
C CYS A 40 3.71 -3.46 9.42
N SER A 41 3.41 -2.24 8.98
CA SER A 41 4.23 -1.06 9.26
C SER A 41 4.33 -0.78 10.77
N LYS A 42 3.22 -0.89 11.51
CA LYS A 42 3.22 -0.72 12.98
C LYS A 42 4.16 -1.68 13.69
N ILE A 43 4.28 -2.91 13.19
CA ILE A 43 5.14 -3.94 13.80
C ILE A 43 6.61 -3.68 13.49
N ASN A 44 6.93 -3.16 12.31
CA ASN A 44 8.30 -2.86 11.93
C ASN A 44 8.81 -1.51 12.48
N GLY A 45 7.91 -0.72 13.09
CA GLY A 45 8.24 0.43 13.92
C GLY A 45 8.57 1.69 13.14
N THR A 46 9.71 1.72 12.45
CA THR A 46 10.27 2.97 11.90
C THR A 46 9.95 3.19 10.43
N ARG A 47 9.57 2.14 9.69
CA ARG A 47 9.38 2.19 8.23
C ARG A 47 8.03 1.65 7.79
N HIS A 48 7.57 2.12 6.63
CA HIS A 48 6.41 1.56 5.96
C HIS A 48 6.74 0.20 5.33
N GLU A 49 5.83 -0.75 5.52
CA GLU A 49 5.88 -2.09 4.93
C GLU A 49 4.87 -2.18 3.80
N PHE A 50 5.38 -2.30 2.58
CA PHE A 50 4.62 -2.34 1.35
C PHE A 50 4.25 -3.75 0.94
N LYS A 51 3.06 -3.86 0.36
CA LYS A 51 2.45 -5.07 -0.18
C LYS A 51 1.87 -4.77 -1.55
N LEU A 52 1.85 -5.75 -2.44
CA LEU A 52 1.43 -5.54 -3.82
C LEU A 52 -0.07 -5.22 -3.82
N LEU A 53 -0.43 -4.05 -4.32
CA LEU A 53 -1.83 -3.67 -4.48
C LEU A 53 -2.34 -4.14 -5.83
N MET A 54 -1.68 -3.75 -6.91
CA MET A 54 -2.11 -4.00 -8.28
C MET A 54 -0.92 -4.07 -9.22
N GLU A 55 -1.11 -4.79 -10.31
CA GLU A 55 -0.20 -4.87 -11.45
C GLU A 55 -0.99 -4.49 -12.71
N TYR A 56 -0.39 -3.64 -13.52
CA TYR A 56 -0.83 -3.25 -14.85
C TYR A 56 0.23 -3.64 -15.88
N SER A 57 -0.21 -4.13 -17.02
CA SER A 57 0.64 -4.46 -18.17
C SER A 57 0.01 -3.80 -19.39
N ASP A 58 0.81 -3.28 -20.31
CA ASP A 58 0.31 -2.69 -21.56
C ASP A 58 -0.48 -3.72 -22.41
N GLU A 59 -0.29 -5.02 -22.15
CA GLU A 59 -0.94 -6.13 -22.87
C GLU A 59 -2.26 -6.59 -22.23
N THR A 60 -2.54 -6.26 -20.97
CA THR A 60 -3.73 -6.73 -20.24
C THR A 60 -4.27 -5.69 -19.28
N ASP A 61 -5.60 -5.56 -19.21
CA ASP A 61 -6.27 -4.79 -18.16
C ASP A 61 -5.82 -5.20 -16.74
N TRP A 62 -6.03 -4.30 -15.77
CA TRP A 62 -5.62 -4.44 -14.36
C TRP A 62 -5.79 -5.84 -13.76
N ILE A 63 -4.68 -6.44 -13.32
CA ILE A 63 -4.66 -7.79 -12.77
C ILE A 63 -5.00 -7.75 -11.28
N ARG A 64 -6.28 -7.98 -10.95
CA ARG A 64 -6.78 -7.93 -9.56
C ARG A 64 -6.48 -9.18 -8.73
N HIS A 65 -6.09 -10.32 -9.31
CA HIS A 65 -5.92 -11.56 -8.55
C HIS A 65 -4.54 -11.69 -7.86
N THR A 66 -3.53 -10.95 -8.32
CA THR A 66 -2.15 -10.94 -7.76
C THR A 66 -1.98 -10.06 -6.52
N THR A 67 -3.03 -9.34 -6.13
CA THR A 67 -3.04 -8.42 -4.99
C THR A 67 -2.89 -9.09 -3.61
N ASP A 68 -2.17 -8.42 -2.72
CA ASP A 68 -2.12 -8.74 -1.29
C ASP A 68 -3.31 -8.18 -0.50
N PHE A 69 -4.20 -7.39 -1.12
CA PHE A 69 -5.30 -6.70 -0.44
C PHE A 69 -6.68 -7.24 -0.84
N GLY A 70 -7.67 -7.04 0.04
CA GLY A 70 -9.06 -7.29 -0.34
C GLY A 70 -9.69 -6.06 -0.98
N PHE A 71 -10.78 -6.27 -1.71
CA PHE A 71 -11.60 -5.22 -2.34
C PHE A 71 -13.05 -5.40 -1.91
N SER A 72 -13.80 -4.31 -1.80
CA SER A 72 -15.22 -4.34 -1.49
C SER A 72 -15.88 -3.05 -1.98
N THR A 73 -17.01 -3.20 -2.68
CA THR A 73 -17.82 -2.08 -3.15
C THR A 73 -18.30 -1.16 -2.01
N LEU A 74 -18.52 -1.71 -0.82
CA LEU A 74 -18.88 -0.94 0.38
C LEU A 74 -17.80 0.05 0.84
N ARG A 75 -16.56 -0.10 0.35
CA ARG A 75 -15.44 0.79 0.68
C ARG A 75 -15.09 1.75 -0.45
N GLU A 76 -15.82 1.68 -1.56
CA GLU A 76 -15.65 2.57 -2.70
C GLU A 76 -16.17 3.96 -2.34
N ASN A 77 -15.32 4.97 -2.51
CA ASN A 77 -15.64 6.38 -2.32
C ASN A 77 -14.61 7.23 -3.10
N PRO A 78 -14.79 8.55 -3.20
CA PRO A 78 -13.88 9.40 -3.99
C PRO A 78 -12.40 9.35 -3.56
N GLN A 79 -12.10 8.98 -2.31
CA GLN A 79 -10.73 8.84 -1.79
C GLN A 79 -10.20 7.39 -1.83
N ASN A 80 -11.05 6.43 -2.20
CA ASN A 80 -10.75 5.01 -2.33
C ASN A 80 -11.60 4.40 -3.47
N PRO A 81 -11.40 4.83 -4.72
CA PRO A 81 -12.26 4.43 -5.85
C PRO A 81 -12.18 2.93 -6.14
N LEU A 82 -11.12 2.26 -5.72
CA LEU A 82 -10.98 0.81 -5.88
C LEU A 82 -11.71 0.01 -4.80
N GLY A 83 -12.16 0.65 -3.72
CA GLY A 83 -12.72 -0.08 -2.58
C GLY A 83 -11.69 -0.97 -1.87
N VAL A 84 -10.40 -0.58 -1.92
CA VAL A 84 -9.34 -1.38 -1.31
C VAL A 84 -9.50 -1.40 0.22
N GLN A 85 -9.26 -2.56 0.81
CA GLN A 85 -9.22 -2.74 2.25
C GLN A 85 -7.96 -2.10 2.84
N SER A 86 -8.05 -1.51 4.03
CA SER A 86 -6.89 -0.87 4.67
C SER A 86 -5.76 -1.87 4.96
N LEU A 87 -6.11 -3.09 5.39
CA LEU A 87 -5.16 -4.15 5.75
C LEU A 87 -5.00 -5.18 4.63
N CYS A 88 -3.80 -5.75 4.51
CA CYS A 88 -3.56 -6.87 3.61
C CYS A 88 -4.35 -8.13 4.05
N LYS A 89 -4.54 -9.07 3.13
CA LYS A 89 -5.24 -10.36 3.35
C LYS A 89 -4.72 -11.08 4.59
N VAL A 90 -3.40 -11.11 4.78
CA VAL A 90 -2.74 -11.74 5.95
C VAL A 90 -3.11 -11.02 7.25
N CYS A 91 -3.01 -9.69 7.29
CA CYS A 91 -3.30 -8.88 8.47
C CYS A 91 -4.77 -8.88 8.90
N ARG A 92 -5.70 -9.08 7.94
CA ARG A 92 -7.12 -9.28 8.23
C ARG A 92 -7.39 -10.62 8.92
N GLY A 93 -6.62 -11.65 8.62
CA GLY A 93 -6.68 -12.95 9.32
C GLY A 93 -5.96 -12.95 10.67
N ASN A 94 -5.72 -11.78 11.27
CA ASN A 94 -4.93 -11.59 12.50
C ASN A 94 -3.50 -12.13 12.49
N ARG A 95 -2.97 -12.48 11.32
CA ARG A 95 -1.56 -12.85 11.13
C ARG A 95 -0.75 -11.64 10.68
N THR A 96 0.55 -11.71 10.80
CA THR A 96 1.43 -10.61 10.42
C THR A 96 2.58 -11.17 9.61
N LEU A 97 2.92 -10.47 8.53
CA LEU A 97 4.03 -10.84 7.67
C LEU A 97 4.74 -9.55 7.27
N ARG A 98 6.07 -9.53 7.36
CA ARG A 98 6.86 -8.40 6.85
C ARG A 98 6.56 -8.20 5.37
N GLY A 99 6.35 -6.95 4.99
CA GLY A 99 6.29 -6.49 3.61
C GLY A 99 7.68 -6.30 3.05
N LEU A 100 7.71 -5.55 1.96
CA LEU A 100 8.93 -4.98 1.43
C LEU A 100 9.02 -3.55 1.96
N THR A 101 10.20 -3.14 2.43
CA THR A 101 10.48 -1.71 2.59
C THR A 101 10.64 -1.07 1.21
N ARG A 102 10.60 0.26 1.14
CA ARG A 102 10.73 0.99 -0.13
C ARG A 102 11.99 0.61 -0.90
N GLU A 103 13.12 0.45 -0.20
CA GLU A 103 14.41 0.10 -0.79
C GLU A 103 14.47 -1.32 -1.36
N GLN A 104 13.55 -2.18 -0.95
CA GLN A 104 13.43 -3.55 -1.46
C GLN A 104 12.53 -3.63 -2.69
N LEU A 105 11.82 -2.56 -3.03
CA LEU A 105 11.03 -2.50 -4.25
C LEU A 105 11.96 -2.25 -5.45
N VAL A 106 11.90 -3.13 -6.45
CA VAL A 106 12.78 -3.08 -7.62
C VAL A 106 12.02 -2.52 -8.83
N GLY A 107 12.58 -1.50 -9.44
CA GLY A 107 12.12 -0.87 -10.68
C GLY A 107 12.31 0.65 -10.65
N GLU A 108 11.79 1.34 -11.66
CA GLU A 108 11.77 2.80 -11.74
C GLU A 108 10.60 3.33 -10.90
N GLU A 109 10.86 4.11 -9.86
CA GLU A 109 9.79 4.77 -9.10
C GLU A 109 9.19 5.91 -9.93
N ILE A 110 7.89 5.80 -10.23
CA ILE A 110 7.14 6.81 -10.98
C ILE A 110 6.53 7.84 -10.03
N ALA A 111 5.95 7.40 -8.91
CA ALA A 111 5.23 8.24 -7.98
C ALA A 111 5.18 7.65 -6.56
N PHE A 112 5.05 8.51 -5.57
CA PHE A 112 4.95 8.14 -4.15
C PHE A 112 4.02 9.10 -3.40
N GLY A 113 3.12 8.56 -2.59
CA GLY A 113 2.24 9.39 -1.77
C GLY A 113 0.89 8.74 -1.44
N SER A 114 -0.14 9.58 -1.31
CA SER A 114 -1.53 9.18 -1.18
C SER A 114 -2.10 8.63 -2.49
N TRP A 115 -3.27 8.00 -2.41
CA TRP A 115 -3.98 7.53 -3.60
C TRP A 115 -4.23 8.66 -4.60
N ASN A 116 -4.65 9.83 -4.13
CA ASN A 116 -4.95 10.97 -4.99
C ASN A 116 -3.72 11.48 -5.74
N GLU A 117 -2.53 11.36 -5.15
CA GLU A 117 -1.27 11.76 -5.78
C GLU A 117 -0.83 10.76 -6.84
N ILE A 118 -1.06 9.45 -6.64
CA ILE A 118 -0.61 8.43 -7.59
C ILE A 118 -1.63 8.11 -8.69
N GLN A 119 -2.92 8.41 -8.49
CA GLN A 119 -3.97 8.05 -9.46
C GLN A 119 -3.88 8.81 -10.79
N SER A 120 -3.17 9.93 -10.86
CA SER A 120 -2.95 10.66 -12.12
C SER A 120 -1.96 9.96 -13.06
N PHE A 121 -1.27 8.92 -12.60
CA PHE A 121 -0.27 8.15 -13.34
C PHE A 121 -0.79 6.77 -13.79
N ILE A 122 -2.05 6.48 -13.46
CA ILE A 122 -2.80 5.25 -13.73
C ILE A 122 -3.79 5.57 -14.85
#